data_AF-A0A5N8WCT2-F1
#
_entry.id   AF-A0A5N8WCT2-F1
#
_cell.length_a   1.000
_cell.length_b   1.000
_cell.length_c   1.000
_cell.angle_alpha   90.00
_cell.angle_beta   90.00
_cell.angle_gamma   90.00
#
_symmetry.space_group_name_H-M   'P 1'
#
loop_
_entity.id
_entity.type
_entity.pdbx_description
1 polymer ?
#
loop_
_entity_poly.entity_id
_entity_poly.type
_entity_poly.pdbx_seq_one_letter_code
_entity_poly.pdbx_strand_id
1 'polypeptide(L)' 'MTSPQDFAAYIAGLPRVLAGAAALFRDAQGHVLLVEPNYREGWALPG' A
#
# COMPACT_ATOMS: atom_id res chain seq x y z
N MET A 1 7.59 22.55 7.34
CA MET A 1 8.05 21.41 6.53
C MET A 1 8.99 20.60 7.39
N THR A 2 8.73 19.31 7.56
CA THR A 2 9.67 18.38 8.21
C THR A 2 10.91 18.23 7.33
N SER A 3 12.10 18.25 7.92
CA SER A 3 13.32 18.02 7.15
C SER A 3 13.39 16.55 6.70
N PRO A 4 14.14 16.21 5.63
CA PRO A 4 14.38 14.82 5.25
C PRO A 4 14.95 13.97 6.40
N GLN A 5 15.75 14.58 7.27
CA GLN A 5 16.34 13.95 8.45
C GLN A 5 15.29 13.62 9.52
N ASP A 6 14.36 14.54 9.79
CA ASP A 6 13.26 14.30 10.73
C ASP A 6 12.35 13.17 10.24
N PHE A 7 12.10 13.11 8.93
CA PHE A 7 11.31 12.04 8.33
C PHE A 7 12.00 10.68 8.43
N ALA A 8 13.31 10.60 8.16
CA ALA A 8 14.08 9.37 8.31
C ALA A 8 14.10 8.88 9.77
N ALA A 9 14.26 9.78 10.75
CA ALA A 9 14.22 9.44 12.18
C ALA A 9 12.85 8.89 12.62
N TYR A 10 11.76 9.47 12.10
CA TYR A 10 10.40 8.97 12.31
C TYR A 10 10.22 7.54 11.79
N ILE A 11 10.62 7.29 10.53
CA ILE A 11 10.49 5.95 9.92
C ILE A 11 11.32 4.91 10.69
N ALA A 12 12.51 5.27 11.17
CA ALA A 12 13.36 4.40 11.97
C ALA A 12 12.77 4.04 13.35
N GLY A 13 11.90 4.90 13.89
CA GLY A 13 11.23 4.69 15.18
C GLY A 13 9.97 3.81 15.13
N LEU A 14 9.48 3.45 13.94
CA LEU A 14 8.26 2.66 13.80
C LEU A 14 8.50 1.18 14.17
N PRO A 15 7.54 0.50 14.82
CA PRO A 15 7.59 -0.93 15.11
C PRO A 15 7.40 -1.74 13.80
N ARG A 16 8.49 -1.80 13.04
CA ARG A 16 8.91 -2.62 11.88
C ARG A 16 7.84 -3.16 10.90
N VAL A 17 8.12 -2.86 9.64
CA VAL A 17 7.48 -3.22 8.36
C VAL A 17 6.23 -2.41 8.03
N LEU A 18 6.41 -1.43 7.15
CA LEU A 18 5.34 -0.87 6.34
C LEU A 18 5.11 -1.80 5.15
N ALA A 19 3.95 -2.45 5.11
CA ALA A 19 3.54 -3.31 4.01
C ALA A 19 2.35 -2.70 3.27
N GLY A 20 2.37 -2.83 1.96
CA GLY A 20 1.24 -2.55 1.08
C GLY A 20 1.03 -3.74 0.17
N ALA A 21 -0.23 -4.02 -0.17
CA ALA A 21 -0.59 -5.06 -1.11
C ALA A 21 -1.73 -4.55 -1.99
N ALA A 22 -1.69 -4.91 -3.26
CA ALA A 22 -2.88 -4.81 -4.09
C ALA A 22 -3.86 -5.93 -3.75
N ALA A 23 -5.15 -5.67 -3.95
CA ALA A 23 -6.22 -6.57 -3.56
C ALA A 23 -7.28 -6.69 -4.67
N LEU A 24 -7.88 -7.88 -4.74
CA LEU A 24 -9.01 -8.20 -5.60
C LEU A 24 -10.12 -8.76 -4.73
N PHE A 25 -11.27 -8.12 -4.74
CA PHE A 25 -12.49 -8.58 -4.08
C PHE A 25 -13.48 -9.10 -5.11
N ARG A 26 -14.20 -10.16 -4.74
CA ARG A 26 -15.31 -10.72 -5.52
C ARG A 26 -16.53 -10.86 -4.63
N ASP A 27 -17.69 -10.51 -5.16
CA ASP A 27 -18.97 -10.81 -4.50
C ASP A 27 -19.57 -12.13 -5.03
N ALA A 28 -20.69 -12.55 -4.43
CA ALA A 28 -21.37 -13.79 -4.81
C ALA A 28 -22.11 -13.68 -6.16
N GLN A 29 -22.33 -12.46 -6.66
CA GLN A 29 -23.01 -12.17 -7.93
C GLN A 29 -22.02 -12.10 -9.10
N GLY A 30 -20.71 -12.14 -8.82
CA GLY A 30 -19.64 -12.15 -9.82
C GLY A 30 -19.06 -10.77 -10.13
N HIS A 31 -19.38 -9.72 -9.38
CA HIS A 31 -18.73 -8.43 -9.53
C HIS A 31 -17.31 -8.44 -8.94
N VAL A 32 -16.45 -7.58 -9.50
CA VAL A 32 -15.04 -7.46 -9.13
C VAL A 32 -14.73 -6.03 -8.71
N LEU A 33 -14.07 -5.88 -7.57
CA LEU A 33 -13.43 -4.63 -7.14
C LEU A 33 -11.92 -4.83 -7.08
N LEU A 34 -11.19 -4.01 -7.83
CA LEU A 34 -9.74 -3.94 -7.80
C LEU A 34 -9.30 -2.74 -6.97
N VAL A 35 -8.32 -2.95 -6.09
CA VAL A 35 -7.69 -1.88 -5.31
C VAL A 35 -6.39 -1.45 -5.96
N GLU A 36 -6.30 -0.18 -6.35
CA GLU A 36 -5.08 0.41 -6.87
C GLU A 36 -4.07 0.65 -5.73
N PRO A 37 -2.82 0.14 -5.84
CA PRO A 37 -1.80 0.36 -4.83
C PRO A 37 -1.28 1.80 -4.87
N ASN A 38 -1.10 2.43 -3.71
CA ASN A 38 -0.57 3.80 -3.59
C ASN A 38 0.97 3.85 -3.41
N TYR A 39 1.63 2.70 -3.29
CA TYR A 39 3.07 2.59 -3.03
C TYR A 39 3.91 2.32 -4.28
N ARG A 40 3.26 2.22 -5.45
CA ARG A 40 3.89 2.02 -6.76
C ARG A 40 3.00 2.56 -7.86
N GLU A 41 3.58 2.74 -9.04
CA GLU A 41 2.82 3.08 -10.23
C GLU A 41 2.15 1.84 -10.85
N GLY A 42 0.94 2.06 -11.38
CA GLY A 42 0.16 1.09 -12.13
C GLY A 42 -0.57 0.06 -11.26
N TRP A 43 -1.46 -0.68 -11.91
CA TRP A 43 -2.21 -1.77 -11.29
C TRP A 43 -1.32 -2.98 -11.00
N ALA A 44 -1.52 -3.61 -9.85
CA ALA A 44 -0.89 -4.89 -9.50
C ALA A 44 -1.99 -5.93 -9.27
N LEU A 45 -2.30 -6.74 -10.30
CA LEU A 45 -3.28 -7.82 -10.15
C LEU A 45 -2.67 -8.97 -9.33
N PRO A 46 -3.36 -9.51 -8.32
CA PRO A 46 -2.87 -10.67 -7.58
C PRO A 46 -2.90 -11.95 -8.43
N GLY A 47 -1.80 -12.72 -8.41
CA GLY A 47 -1.59 -13.92 -9.22
C GLY A 47 -0.66 -13.69 -10.40
#